data_AF-A0A969I2N3-F1
#
_entry.id   AF-A0A969I2N3-F1
#
_cell.length_a   1.000
_cell.length_b   1.000
_cell.length_c   1.000
_cell.angle_alpha   90.00
_cell.angle_beta   90.00
_cell.angle_gamma   90.00
#
_symmetry.space_group_name_H-M   'P 1'
#
loop_
_entity.id
_entity.type
_entity.pdbx_description
1 polymer ?
#
loop_
_entity_poly.entity_id
_entity_poly.type
_entity_poly.pdbx_seq_one_letter_code
_entity_poly.pdbx_strand_id
1 'polypeptide(L)'
;MPGAAAFESRLRRACTKIAPDNGREFFAALGANIPKMMFVFLPLLGLANKLLYPLSRRYYVEHLLFFVHFHAFAFLVFSLRVLFELATGSIAWLSPVRGLLFAAIVIYLPIYLYKALRRVYQQGRLATVFKFSLLFVAYMFCLTLTLFGVVVYTAFTL
;
A
#
# COMPACT_ATOMS: atom_id res chain seq x y z
N MET A 1 -35.01 15.84 -15.31
CA MET A 1 -33.57 15.64 -15.57
C MET A 1 -33.24 14.15 -15.42
N PRO A 2 -33.10 13.38 -16.51
CA PRO A 2 -33.05 11.90 -16.49
C PRO A 2 -31.76 11.27 -15.91
N GLY A 3 -30.69 12.04 -15.70
CA GLY A 3 -29.43 11.52 -15.16
C GLY A 3 -29.46 11.17 -13.66
N ALA A 4 -30.31 11.85 -12.87
CA ALA A 4 -30.38 11.65 -11.42
C ALA A 4 -30.98 10.28 -11.04
N ALA A 5 -32.00 9.82 -11.76
CA ALA A 5 -32.64 8.53 -11.51
C ALA A 5 -31.76 7.33 -11.89
N ALA A 6 -30.98 7.46 -12.97
CA ALA A 6 -29.98 6.46 -13.36
C ALA A 6 -28.85 6.37 -12.33
N PHE A 7 -28.43 7.50 -11.75
CA PHE A 7 -27.44 7.52 -10.68
C PHE A 7 -27.99 6.93 -9.36
N GLU A 8 -29.23 7.27 -8.99
CA GLU A 8 -29.86 6.76 -7.77
C GLU A 8 -30.08 5.24 -7.82
N SER A 9 -30.46 4.70 -8.98
CA SER A 9 -30.60 3.25 -9.17
C SER A 9 -29.26 2.52 -9.12
N ARG A 10 -28.17 3.11 -9.63
CA ARG A 10 -26.80 2.56 -9.49
C ARG A 10 -26.31 2.61 -8.05
N LEU A 11 -26.56 3.71 -7.34
CA LEU A 11 -26.25 3.86 -5.91
C LEU A 11 -27.01 2.82 -5.07
N ARG A 12 -28.31 2.63 -5.32
CA ARG A 12 -29.10 1.62 -4.62
C ARG A 12 -28.58 0.21 -4.87
N ARG A 13 -28.23 -0.14 -6.11
CA ARG A 13 -27.63 -1.45 -6.46
C ARG A 13 -26.29 -1.67 -5.75
N ALA A 14 -25.43 -0.66 -5.71
CA ALA A 14 -24.17 -0.72 -4.99
C ALA A 14 -24.42 -0.90 -3.47
N CYS A 15 -25.32 -0.13 -2.87
CA CYS A 15 -25.67 -0.27 -1.46
C CYS A 15 -26.29 -1.63 -1.13
N THR A 16 -27.18 -2.18 -1.97
CA THR A 16 -27.78 -3.50 -1.74
C THR A 16 -26.81 -4.66 -1.95
N LYS A 17 -25.73 -4.48 -2.74
CA LYS A 17 -24.64 -5.48 -2.86
C LYS A 17 -23.63 -5.38 -1.72
N ILE A 18 -23.37 -4.18 -1.20
CA ILE A 18 -22.35 -3.95 -0.16
C ILE A 18 -22.90 -4.20 1.25
N ALA A 19 -24.18 -3.92 1.50
CA ALA A 19 -24.82 -4.04 2.82
C ALA A 19 -24.92 -5.47 3.39
N PRO A 20 -25.17 -6.54 2.59
CA PRO A 20 -25.24 -7.90 3.15
C PRO A 20 -23.88 -8.57 3.36
N ASP A 21 -22.80 -8.10 2.71
CA ASP A 21 -21.48 -8.80 2.66
C ASP A 21 -20.40 -8.27 3.62
N ASN A 22 -20.75 -7.40 4.58
CA ASN A 22 -19.80 -6.88 5.60
C ASN A 22 -18.51 -6.26 5.00
N GLY A 23 -18.58 -5.70 3.79
CA GLY A 23 -17.43 -5.11 3.08
C GLY A 23 -16.38 -6.11 2.57
N ARG A 24 -16.61 -7.43 2.66
CA ARG A 24 -15.63 -8.45 2.23
C ARG A 24 -15.39 -8.44 0.72
N GLU A 25 -16.44 -8.27 -0.08
CA GLU A 25 -16.30 -8.09 -1.53
C GLU A 25 -15.53 -6.81 -1.87
N PHE A 26 -15.74 -5.74 -1.11
CA PHE A 26 -14.99 -4.50 -1.27
C PHE A 26 -13.49 -4.71 -1.00
N PHE A 27 -13.13 -5.39 0.09
CA PHE A 27 -11.73 -5.71 0.38
C PHE A 27 -11.11 -6.68 -0.65
N ALA A 28 -11.88 -7.63 -1.18
CA ALA A 28 -11.43 -8.52 -2.24
C ALA A 28 -11.17 -7.77 -3.56
N ALA A 29 -12.09 -6.88 -3.94
CA ALA A 29 -11.95 -6.01 -5.11
C ALA A 29 -10.79 -5.03 -4.96
N LEU A 30 -10.59 -4.46 -3.77
CA LEU A 30 -9.40 -3.65 -3.46
C LEU A 30 -8.13 -4.48 -3.65
N GLY A 31 -8.07 -5.67 -3.05
CA GLY A 31 -6.93 -6.60 -3.15
C GLY A 31 -6.55 -6.94 -4.59
N ALA A 32 -7.54 -7.24 -5.44
CA ALA A 32 -7.33 -7.53 -6.85
C ALA A 32 -6.77 -6.34 -7.65
N ASN A 33 -7.01 -5.11 -7.19
CA ASN A 33 -6.54 -3.89 -7.85
C ASN A 33 -5.23 -3.33 -7.25
N ILE A 34 -4.73 -3.86 -6.12
CA ILE A 34 -3.49 -3.39 -5.47
C ILE A 34 -2.32 -3.31 -6.46
N PRO A 35 -1.99 -4.36 -7.26
CA PRO A 35 -0.83 -4.29 -8.16
C PRO A 35 -0.95 -3.19 -9.22
N LYS A 36 -2.17 -2.94 -9.73
CA LYS A 36 -2.45 -1.88 -10.71
C LYS A 36 -2.29 -0.49 -10.09
N MET A 37 -2.77 -0.31 -8.85
CA MET A 37 -2.60 0.94 -8.11
C MET A 37 -1.14 1.30 -7.92
N MET A 38 -0.30 0.29 -7.68
CA MET A 38 1.11 0.50 -7.37
C MET A 38 1.92 1.03 -8.53
N PHE A 39 1.53 0.70 -9.76
CA PHE A 39 2.13 1.30 -10.94
C PHE A 39 2.00 2.83 -10.96
N VAL A 40 0.94 3.38 -10.38
CA VAL A 40 0.71 4.83 -10.25
C VAL A 40 1.29 5.37 -8.93
N PHE A 41 1.14 4.63 -7.84
CA PHE A 41 1.60 5.02 -6.51
C PHE A 41 3.13 5.14 -6.41
N LEU A 42 3.87 4.20 -7.01
CA LEU A 42 5.35 4.18 -6.99
C LEU A 42 5.98 5.43 -7.63
N PRO A 43 5.61 5.86 -8.85
CA PRO A 43 6.14 7.11 -9.42
C PRO A 43 5.72 8.34 -8.61
N LEU A 44 4.51 8.36 -8.06
CA LEU A 44 4.03 9.47 -7.23
C LEU A 44 4.85 9.59 -5.92
N LEU A 45 5.14 8.46 -5.27
CA LEU A 45 6.04 8.39 -4.11
C LEU A 45 7.49 8.77 -4.46
N GLY A 46 8.00 8.29 -5.58
CA GLY A 46 9.33 8.66 -6.07
C GLY A 46 9.44 10.17 -6.29
N LEU A 47 8.36 10.79 -6.79
CA LEU A 47 8.29 12.23 -7.04
C LEU A 47 8.17 13.03 -5.75
N ALA A 48 7.32 12.59 -4.81
CA ALA A 48 7.22 13.19 -3.48
C ALA A 48 8.58 13.12 -2.74
N ASN A 49 9.28 11.99 -2.85
CA ASN A 49 10.61 11.82 -2.26
C ASN A 49 11.67 12.68 -2.95
N LYS A 50 11.61 12.86 -4.28
CA LYS A 50 12.46 13.82 -5.00
C LYS A 50 12.23 15.25 -4.51
N LEU A 51 10.98 15.65 -4.28
CA LEU A 51 10.63 16.96 -3.73
C LEU A 51 11.13 17.13 -2.29
N LEU A 52 11.19 16.05 -1.52
CA LEU A 52 11.73 16.01 -0.16
C LEU A 52 13.26 16.08 -0.10
N TYR A 53 13.93 15.59 -1.15
CA TYR A 53 15.39 15.50 -1.25
C TYR A 53 15.95 16.26 -2.48
N PRO A 54 15.65 17.56 -2.65
CA PRO A 54 16.15 18.32 -3.81
C PRO A 54 17.68 18.46 -3.80
N LEU A 55 18.31 18.39 -2.61
CA LEU A 55 19.75 18.51 -2.42
C LEU A 55 20.53 17.20 -2.63
N SER A 56 19.87 16.06 -2.89
CA SER A 56 20.56 14.76 -2.92
C SER A 56 21.39 14.51 -4.17
N ARG A 57 21.38 15.38 -5.20
CA ARG A 57 22.07 15.20 -6.51
C ARG A 57 21.80 13.85 -7.22
N ARG A 58 20.81 13.08 -6.76
CA ARG A 58 20.47 11.74 -7.24
C ARG A 58 19.36 11.84 -8.28
N TYR A 59 19.41 10.99 -9.31
CA TYR A 59 18.40 11.00 -10.36
C TYR A 59 17.06 10.46 -9.82
N TYR A 60 15.95 10.98 -10.36
CA TYR A 60 14.58 10.51 -10.03
C TYR A 60 14.45 8.98 -10.12
N VAL A 61 15.10 8.39 -11.12
CA VAL A 61 15.11 6.95 -11.38
C VAL A 61 15.69 6.17 -10.20
N GLU A 62 16.70 6.69 -9.50
CA GLU A 62 17.29 6.01 -8.34
C GLU A 62 16.31 5.94 -7.17
N HIS A 63 15.55 7.02 -6.92
CA HIS A 63 14.50 7.05 -5.90
C HIS A 63 13.35 6.12 -6.25
N LEU A 64 12.95 6.11 -7.52
CA LEU A 64 11.91 5.20 -8.01
C LEU A 64 12.34 3.73 -7.87
N LEU A 65 13.54 3.40 -8.33
CA LEU A 65 14.08 2.03 -8.32
C LEU A 65 14.22 1.50 -6.89
N PHE A 66 14.59 2.36 -5.94
CA PHE A 66 14.60 2.04 -4.52
C PHE A 66 13.20 1.61 -4.01
N PHE A 67 12.15 2.39 -4.30
CA PHE A 67 10.79 2.02 -3.89
C PHE A 67 10.29 0.78 -4.60
N VAL A 68 10.63 0.59 -5.87
CA VAL A 68 10.29 -0.61 -6.64
C VAL A 68 10.92 -1.85 -5.98
N HIS A 69 12.22 -1.80 -5.63
CA HIS A 69 12.89 -2.92 -4.96
C HIS A 69 12.31 -3.20 -3.56
N PHE A 70 12.07 -2.15 -2.79
CA PHE A 70 11.47 -2.28 -1.46
C PHE A 70 10.09 -2.95 -1.52
N HIS A 71 9.23 -2.51 -2.44
CA HIS A 71 7.90 -3.09 -2.58
C HIS A 71 7.93 -4.49 -3.21
N ALA A 72 8.83 -4.76 -4.15
CA ALA A 72 9.03 -6.11 -4.69
C ALA A 72 9.42 -7.10 -3.59
N PHE A 73 10.35 -6.71 -2.70
CA PHE A 73 10.71 -7.51 -1.53
C PHE A 73 9.51 -7.69 -0.58
N ALA A 74 8.73 -6.64 -0.32
CA ALA A 74 7.53 -6.72 0.50
C ALA A 74 6.50 -7.72 -0.09
N PHE A 75 6.25 -7.68 -1.41
CA PHE A 75 5.35 -8.64 -2.06
C PHE A 75 5.84 -10.07 -1.97
N LEU A 76 7.14 -10.28 -2.13
CA LEU A 76 7.73 -11.61 -1.98
C LEU A 76 7.48 -12.14 -0.57
N VAL A 77 7.76 -11.35 0.47
CA VAL A 77 7.54 -11.73 1.87
C VAL A 77 6.05 -11.99 2.17
N PHE A 78 5.15 -11.12 1.71
CA PHE A 78 3.71 -11.33 1.87
C PHE A 78 3.21 -12.58 1.12
N SER A 79 3.71 -12.84 -0.08
CA SER A 79 3.35 -14.03 -0.86
C SER A 79 3.79 -15.31 -0.15
N LEU A 80 5.01 -15.36 0.37
CA LEU A 80 5.50 -16.47 1.18
C LEU A 80 4.65 -16.66 2.44
N ARG A 81 4.24 -15.58 3.10
CA ARG A 81 3.35 -15.64 4.27
C ARG A 81 1.99 -16.23 3.89
N VAL A 82 1.38 -15.83 2.78
CA VAL A 82 0.11 -16.40 2.31
C VAL A 82 0.26 -17.90 2.01
N LEU A 83 1.37 -18.30 1.39
CA LEU A 83 1.69 -19.71 1.13
C LEU A 83 1.81 -20.51 2.44
N PHE A 84 2.47 -19.93 3.45
CA PHE A 84 2.62 -20.54 4.77
C PHE A 84 1.26 -20.68 5.49
N GLU A 85 0.40 -19.66 5.41
CA GLU A 85 -0.97 -19.72 5.96
C GLU A 85 -1.80 -20.79 5.26
N LEU A 86 -1.68 -20.92 3.93
CA LEU A 86 -2.39 -21.96 3.17
C LEU A 86 -1.93 -23.36 3.56
N ALA A 87 -0.62 -23.56 3.75
CA ALA A 87 -0.03 -24.84 4.14
C ALA A 87 -0.35 -25.24 5.60
N THR A 88 -0.50 -24.26 6.50
CA THR A 88 -0.65 -24.50 7.95
C THR A 88 -2.04 -24.15 8.47
N GLY A 89 -2.97 -23.75 7.59
CA GLY A 89 -4.30 -23.25 7.96
C GLY A 89 -5.19 -24.27 8.66
N SER A 90 -5.02 -25.56 8.36
CA SER A 90 -5.71 -26.67 9.02
C SER A 90 -5.16 -27.00 10.41
N ILE A 91 -4.00 -26.44 10.79
CA ILE A 91 -3.31 -26.73 12.04
C ILE A 91 -3.62 -25.63 13.06
N ALA A 92 -4.54 -25.92 13.98
CA ALA A 92 -5.05 -24.94 14.94
C ALA A 92 -3.98 -24.42 15.92
N TRP A 93 -3.06 -25.27 16.39
CA TRP A 93 -2.02 -24.89 17.36
C TRP A 93 -0.98 -23.92 16.78
N LEU A 94 -0.88 -23.81 15.44
CA LEU A 94 -0.01 -22.85 14.76
C LEU A 94 -0.62 -21.45 14.64
N SER A 95 -1.87 -21.24 15.04
CA SER A 95 -2.53 -19.92 15.03
C SER A 95 -1.70 -18.79 15.68
N PRO A 96 -1.17 -18.94 16.92
CA PRO A 96 -0.33 -17.90 17.52
C PRO A 96 0.98 -17.67 16.75
N VAL A 97 1.57 -18.72 16.16
CA VAL A 97 2.80 -18.61 15.36
C VAL A 97 2.55 -17.78 14.10
N ARG A 98 1.42 -18.00 13.42
CA ARG A 98 1.01 -17.22 12.24
C ARG A 98 0.78 -15.75 12.58
N GLY A 99 0.12 -15.47 13.71
CA GLY A 99 -0.06 -14.12 14.23
C GLY A 99 1.26 -13.43 14.57
N LEU A 100 2.18 -14.14 15.23
CA LEU A 100 3.49 -13.63 15.59
C LEU A 100 4.36 -13.33 14.36
N LEU A 101 4.33 -14.23 13.36
CA LEU A 101 5.02 -14.05 12.08
C LEU A 101 4.49 -12.80 11.35
N PHE A 102 3.18 -12.59 11.34
CA PHE A 102 2.57 -11.38 10.78
C PHE A 102 3.05 -10.12 11.49
N ALA A 103 3.01 -10.09 12.83
CA ALA A 103 3.51 -8.96 13.61
C ALA A 103 5.00 -8.69 13.35
N ALA A 104 5.82 -9.74 13.27
CA ALA A 104 7.24 -9.63 12.96
C ALA A 104 7.48 -9.01 11.58
N ILE A 105 6.75 -9.42 10.55
CA ILE A 105 6.85 -8.85 9.19
C ILE A 105 6.46 -7.37 9.19
N VAL A 106 5.36 -7.02 9.85
CA VAL A 106 4.86 -5.63 9.92
C VAL A 106 5.86 -4.71 10.63
N ILE A 107 6.58 -5.19 11.64
CA ILE A 107 7.63 -4.42 12.32
C ILE A 107 8.93 -4.40 11.51
N TYR A 108 9.26 -5.49 10.81
CA TYR A 108 10.50 -5.60 10.04
C TYR A 108 10.52 -4.65 8.83
N LEU A 109 9.41 -4.51 8.11
CA LEU A 109 9.30 -3.63 6.93
C LEU A 109 9.71 -2.16 7.19
N PRO A 110 9.20 -1.45 8.21
CA PRO A 110 9.61 -0.08 8.50
C PRO A 110 11.06 0.01 8.98
N ILE A 111 11.56 -0.99 9.73
CA ILE A 111 12.98 -1.05 10.13
C ILE A 111 13.88 -1.19 8.90
N TYR A 112 13.50 -2.07 7.96
CA TYR A 112 14.22 -2.24 6.70
C TYR A 112 14.21 -0.93 5.91
N LEU A 113 13.06 -0.28 5.77
CA LEU A 113 12.93 1.00 5.07
C LEU A 113 13.83 2.07 5.71
N TYR A 114 13.81 2.19 7.04
CA TYR A 114 14.66 3.14 7.76
C TYR A 114 16.16 2.86 7.54
N LYS A 115 16.59 1.59 7.65
CA LYS A 115 17.99 1.20 7.38
C LYS A 115 18.38 1.48 5.94
N ALA A 116 17.49 1.21 4.99
CA ALA A 116 17.74 1.38 3.56
C ALA A 116 17.83 2.87 3.19
N LEU A 117 16.95 3.73 3.73
CA LEU A 117 17.05 5.18 3.63
C LEU A 117 18.37 5.70 4.22
N ARG A 118 18.76 5.23 5.40
CA ARG A 118 20.02 5.65 6.01
C ARG A 118 21.24 5.26 5.17
N ARG A 119 21.24 4.07 4.57
CA ARG A 119 22.33 3.58 3.70
C ARG A 119 22.43 4.35 2.39
N VAL A 120 21.30 4.69 1.77
CA VAL A 120 21.26 5.37 0.47
C VAL A 120 21.55 6.87 0.60
N TYR A 121 21.03 7.53 1.65
CA TYR A 121 21.13 8.99 1.80
C TYR A 121 22.23 9.47 2.73
N GLN A 122 22.88 8.58 3.49
CA GLN A 122 24.00 8.87 4.41
C GLN A 122 23.85 10.11 5.30
N GLN A 123 22.62 10.42 5.76
CA GLN A 123 22.37 11.59 6.62
C GLN A 123 22.48 11.25 8.12
N GLY A 124 22.62 12.29 8.95
CA GLY A 124 22.61 12.18 10.41
C GLY A 124 21.31 11.59 10.96
N ARG A 125 21.34 10.99 12.16
CA ARG A 125 20.19 10.27 12.75
C ARG A 125 18.94 11.16 12.90
N LEU A 126 19.11 12.41 13.36
CA LEU A 126 18.00 13.36 13.51
C LEU A 126 17.40 13.81 12.18
N ALA A 127 18.25 14.09 11.18
CA ALA A 127 17.81 14.42 9.83
C ALA A 127 17.05 13.25 9.17
N THR A 128 17.49 12.01 9.44
CA THR A 128 16.83 10.80 8.93
C THR A 128 15.45 10.62 9.55
N VAL A 129 15.30 10.84 10.87
CA VAL A 129 13.99 10.72 11.55
C VAL A 129 13.02 11.78 11.05
N PHE A 130 13.43 13.04 10.97
CA PHE A 130 12.55 14.11 10.48
C PHE A 130 12.08 13.85 9.04
N LYS A 131 13.00 13.47 8.15
CA LYS A 131 12.66 13.15 6.77
C LYS A 131 11.89 11.84 6.62
N PHE A 132 12.11 10.87 7.50
CA PHE A 132 11.31 9.65 7.57
C PHE A 132 9.87 9.97 7.95
N SER A 133 9.64 10.84 8.95
CA SER A 133 8.30 11.32 9.30
C SER A 133 7.65 12.06 8.14
N LEU A 134 8.38 12.90 7.43
CA LEU A 134 7.85 13.65 6.30
C LEU A 134 7.55 12.72 5.09
N LEU A 135 8.37 11.69 4.89
CA LEU A 135 8.11 10.62 3.92
C LEU A 135 6.89 9.79 4.32
N PHE A 136 6.70 9.53 5.61
CA PHE A 136 5.52 8.84 6.12
C PHE A 136 4.24 9.66 5.86
N VAL A 137 4.27 10.97 6.07
CA VAL A 137 3.16 11.87 5.71
C VAL A 137 2.90 11.83 4.21
N ALA A 138 3.94 11.92 3.38
CA ALA A 138 3.81 11.81 1.93
C ALA A 138 3.23 10.46 1.50
N TYR A 139 3.63 9.37 2.16
CA TYR A 139 3.09 8.03 1.94
C TYR A 139 1.60 7.98 2.26
N MET A 140 1.18 8.49 3.42
CA MET A 140 -0.25 8.54 3.82
C MET A 140 -1.08 9.39 2.85
N PHE A 141 -0.54 10.51 2.36
CA PHE A 141 -1.20 11.34 1.37
C PHE A 141 -1.37 10.61 0.02
N CYS A 142 -0.30 10.03 -0.51
CA CYS A 142 -0.34 9.26 -1.75
C CYS A 142 -1.29 8.07 -1.62
N LEU A 143 -1.33 7.43 -0.44
CA LEU A 143 -2.18 6.27 -0.19
C LEU A 143 -3.65 6.68 -0.20
N THR A 144 -4.01 7.78 0.46
CA THR A 144 -5.37 8.34 0.46
C THR A 144 -5.82 8.71 -0.95
N LEU A 145 -4.96 9.38 -1.72
CA LEU A 145 -5.24 9.75 -3.11
C LEU A 145 -5.52 8.52 -3.98
N THR A 146 -4.69 7.48 -3.81
CA THR A 146 -4.78 6.24 -4.60
C THR A 146 -6.02 5.44 -4.23
N LEU A 147 -6.33 5.32 -2.92
CA LEU A 147 -7.55 4.69 -2.43
C LEU A 147 -8.80 5.40 -2.94
N PHE A 148 -8.82 6.72 -2.91
CA PHE A 148 -9.93 7.50 -3.46
C PHE A 148 -10.13 7.22 -4.96
N GLY A 149 -9.05 7.23 -5.76
CA GLY A 149 -9.12 6.90 -7.18
C GLY A 149 -9.68 5.50 -7.45
N VAL A 150 -9.42 4.55 -6.56
CA VAL A 150 -9.91 3.16 -6.68
C VAL A 150 -11.38 3.05 -6.32
N VAL A 151 -11.83 3.71 -5.26
CA VAL A 151 -13.25 3.77 -4.90
C VAL A 151 -14.03 4.33 -6.08
N VAL A 152 -13.54 5.42 -6.68
CA VAL A 152 -14.13 6.03 -7.88
C VAL A 152 -14.13 5.06 -9.06
N TYR A 153 -13.00 4.44 -9.40
CA TYR A 153 -12.90 3.47 -10.49
C TYR A 153 -13.83 2.26 -10.30
N THR A 154 -13.88 1.72 -9.08
CA THR A 154 -14.72 0.57 -8.72
C THR A 154 -16.21 0.95 -8.82
N ALA A 155 -16.59 2.16 -8.37
CA ALA A 155 -17.95 2.67 -8.51
C ALA A 155 -18.37 2.88 -9.97
N PHE A 156 -17.45 3.23 -10.87
CA PHE A 156 -17.74 3.35 -12.30
C PHE A 156 -17.85 2.00 -13.02
N THR A 157 -17.10 1.00 -12.56
CA THR A 157 -17.02 -0.34 -13.16
C THR A 157 -18.16 -1.28 -12.68
N LEU A 158 -18.75 -1.00 -11.52
CA LEU A 158 -19.99 -1.63 -11.01
C LEU A 158 -21.26 -1.02 -11.64
#